data_AF-A0A6B2Q0M5-F1
#
_entry.id   AF-A0A6B2Q0M5-F1
#
_cell.length_a   1.000
_cell.length_b   1.000
_cell.length_c   1.000
_cell.angle_alpha   90.00
_cell.angle_beta   90.00
_cell.angle_gamma   90.00
#
_symmetry.space_group_name_H-M   'P 1'
#
loop_
_entity.id
_entity.type
_entity.pdbx_description
1 polymer ?
#
loop_
_entity_poly.entity_id
_entity_poly.type
_entity_poly.pdbx_seq_one_letter_code
_entity_poly.pdbx_strand_id
1 'polypeptide(L)'
;MAMTLEQTRQAIIDRMQSFTGIAQDRIQYPNAPGFNVPKDGVWCRLTIAGGPSFNSGIADKPCTRRTGNIMIQCFARPNSGIIEITKLSDALL
;
A
#
# COMPACT_ATOMS: atom_id res chain seq x y z
N MET A 1 8.97 2.91 22.84
CA MET A 1 7.52 2.71 22.66
C MET A 1 7.33 2.09 21.28
N ALA A 2 6.60 0.98 21.14
CA ALA A 2 6.37 0.38 19.83
C ALA A 2 5.46 1.27 18.97
N MET A 3 5.71 1.35 17.65
CA MET A 3 4.88 2.10 16.71
C MET A 3 3.42 1.62 16.79
N THR A 4 2.47 2.56 16.88
CA THR A 4 1.04 2.25 16.86
C THR A 4 0.58 1.92 15.44
N LEU A 5 -0.57 1.23 15.31
CA LEU A 5 -1.14 0.89 14.00
C LEU A 5 -1.43 2.13 13.15
N GLU A 6 -1.83 3.22 13.79
CA GLU A 6 -2.12 4.48 13.12
C GLU A 6 -0.86 5.19 12.63
N GLN A 7 0.21 5.17 13.43
CA GLN A 7 1.52 5.64 12.99
C GLN A 7 2.04 4.80 11.82
N THR A 8 1.82 3.48 11.83
CA THR A 8 2.16 2.61 10.69
C THR A 8 1.36 2.97 9.45
N ARG A 9 0.03 3.16 9.58
CA ARG A 9 -0.85 3.56 8.48
C ARG A 9 -0.37 4.87 7.85
N GLN A 10 -0.06 5.87 8.68
CA GLN A 10 0.42 7.16 8.22
C GLN A 10 1.75 7.05 7.47
N ALA A 11 2.74 6.35 8.02
CA ALA A 11 4.03 6.17 7.37
C ALA A 11 3.93 5.47 5.99
N ILE A 12 3.02 4.49 5.85
CA ILE A 12 2.75 3.83 4.57
C ILE A 12 2.11 4.80 3.56
N ILE A 13 1.15 5.61 4.02
CA ILE A 13 0.50 6.61 3.18
C ILE A 13 1.48 7.70 2.76
N ASP A 14 2.32 8.20 3.66
CA ASP A 14 3.33 9.21 3.37
C ASP A 14 4.32 8.70 2.29
N ARG A 15 4.72 7.42 2.40
CA ARG A 15 5.54 6.78 1.36
C ARG A 15 4.82 6.74 0.02
N MET A 16 3.54 6.38 -0.01
CA MET A 16 2.74 6.35 -1.25
C MET A 16 2.44 7.75 -1.81
N GLN A 17 2.31 8.77 -0.97
CA GLN A 17 2.15 10.17 -1.40
C GLN A 17 3.46 10.73 -2.00
N SER A 18 4.61 10.25 -1.52
CA SER A 18 5.92 10.59 -2.09
C SER A 18 6.21 9.89 -3.43
N PHE A 19 5.41 8.89 -3.80
CA PHE A 19 5.62 8.14 -5.04
C PHE A 19 5.15 8.94 -6.26
N THR A 20 6.01 9.06 -7.26
CA THR A 20 5.74 9.86 -8.48
C THR A 20 5.57 9.03 -9.75
N GLY A 21 5.54 7.69 -9.64
CA GLY A 21 5.40 6.81 -10.82
C GLY A 21 3.98 6.76 -11.40
N ILE A 22 2.99 7.27 -10.67
CA ILE A 22 1.62 7.50 -11.16
C ILE A 22 1.02 8.74 -10.50
N ALA A 23 0.08 9.38 -11.17
CA ALA A 23 -0.66 10.50 -10.60
C ALA A 23 -1.40 10.08 -9.32
N GLN A 24 -1.35 10.93 -8.30
CA GLN A 24 -1.85 10.65 -6.95
C GLN A 24 -3.38 10.47 -6.90
N ASP A 25 -4.10 11.10 -7.82
CA ASP A 25 -5.54 10.93 -8.03
C ASP A 25 -5.91 9.57 -8.64
N ARG A 26 -4.94 8.83 -9.19
CA ARG A 26 -5.10 7.44 -9.67
C ARG A 26 -4.72 6.40 -8.62
N ILE A 27 -4.45 6.82 -7.38
CA ILE A 27 -4.19 5.92 -6.26
C ILE A 27 -5.39 5.95 -5.32
N GLN A 28 -6.06 4.81 -5.17
CA GLN A 28 -7.10 4.65 -4.17
C GLN A 28 -6.44 4.39 -2.81
N TYR A 29 -6.53 5.38 -1.92
CA TYR A 29 -6.06 5.30 -0.54
C TYR A 29 -7.08 4.61 0.38
N PRO A 30 -6.63 3.93 1.45
CA PRO A 30 -7.50 3.38 2.47
C PRO A 30 -8.42 4.47 3.05
N ASN A 31 -9.72 4.17 3.18
CA ASN A 31 -10.75 5.05 3.72
C ASN A 31 -11.00 6.36 2.94
N ALA A 32 -10.42 6.54 1.74
CA ALA A 32 -10.75 7.67 0.89
C ALA A 32 -12.13 7.44 0.22
N PRO A 33 -13.16 8.26 0.50
CA PRO A 33 -14.45 8.11 -0.15
C PRO A 33 -14.38 8.55 -1.62
N GLY A 34 -15.20 7.96 -2.48
CA GLY A 34 -15.46 8.50 -3.82
C GLY A 34 -14.32 8.39 -4.83
N PHE A 35 -13.45 7.37 -4.71
CA PHE A 35 -12.43 7.12 -5.73
C PHE A 35 -13.08 6.83 -7.09
N ASN A 36 -12.82 7.71 -8.06
CA ASN A 36 -13.31 7.55 -9.43
C ASN A 36 -12.30 6.76 -10.24
N VAL A 37 -12.72 5.58 -10.71
CA VAL A 37 -11.90 4.76 -11.59
C VAL A 37 -11.61 5.53 -12.89
N PRO A 38 -10.33 5.69 -13.29
CA PRO A 38 -9.99 6.36 -14.54
C PRO A 38 -10.65 5.69 -15.75
N LYS A 39 -11.07 6.51 -16.73
CA LYS A 39 -11.64 6.00 -18.00
C LYS A 39 -10.58 5.32 -18.86
N ASP A 40 -9.32 5.72 -18.69
CA ASP A 40 -8.16 5.32 -19.45
C ASP A 40 -6.91 5.20 -18.56
N GLY A 41 -5.96 4.36 -19.01
CA GLY A 41 -4.70 4.11 -18.33
C GLY A 41 -4.78 3.14 -17.15
N VAL A 42 -3.70 3.11 -16.39
CA VAL A 42 -3.54 2.30 -15.18
C VAL A 42 -3.92 3.09 -13.93
N TRP A 43 -4.29 2.39 -12.86
CA TRP A 43 -4.53 2.95 -11.52
C TRP A 43 -4.15 1.94 -10.43
N CYS A 44 -3.97 2.42 -9.20
CA CYS A 44 -3.56 1.57 -8.08
C CYS A 44 -4.57 1.63 -6.94
N ARG A 45 -4.61 0.56 -6.13
CA ARG A 45 -5.27 0.54 -4.82
C ARG A 45 -4.28 0.14 -3.75
N LEU A 46 -4.16 0.97 -2.72
CA LEU A 46 -3.38 0.68 -1.53
C LEU A 46 -4.28 0.01 -0.49
N THR A 47 -3.94 -1.23 -0.13
CA THR A 47 -4.61 -1.98 0.95
C THR A 47 -3.60 -2.28 2.05
N ILE A 48 -3.92 -1.90 3.28
CA ILE A 48 -3.10 -2.17 4.46
C ILE A 48 -3.84 -3.21 5.30
N ALA A 49 -3.37 -4.45 5.27
CA ALA A 49 -3.91 -5.55 6.06
C ALA A 49 -3.03 -5.76 7.29
N GLY A 50 -3.46 -5.22 8.44
CA GLY A 50 -2.80 -5.46 9.71
C GLY A 50 -2.95 -6.92 10.14
N GLY A 51 -1.86 -7.56 10.56
CA GLY A 51 -1.87 -8.92 11.11
C GLY A 51 -1.67 -8.95 12.62
N PRO A 52 -1.80 -10.15 13.23
CA PRO A 52 -1.73 -10.32 14.67
C PRO A 52 -0.32 -10.01 15.20
N SER A 53 -0.28 -9.47 16.42
CA SER A 53 0.97 -9.34 17.18
C SER A 53 1.38 -10.67 17.78
N PHE A 54 2.66 -11.01 17.71
CA PHE A 54 3.23 -12.15 18.43
C PHE A 54 4.50 -11.75 19.18
N ASN A 55 4.79 -12.50 20.25
CA ASN A 55 6.02 -12.31 21.02
C ASN A 55 7.16 -13.05 20.31
N SER A 56 8.08 -12.29 19.73
CA SER A 56 9.25 -12.79 19.01
C SER A 56 10.41 -13.16 19.94
N GLY A 57 10.35 -12.77 21.22
CA GLY A 57 11.36 -13.10 22.23
C GLY A 57 11.01 -12.53 23.62
N ILE A 58 11.45 -13.22 24.67
CA ILE A 58 11.24 -12.87 26.08
C ILE A 58 12.62 -12.74 26.78
N ALA A 59 13.63 -12.24 26.07
CA ALA A 59 14.93 -11.94 26.68
C ALA A 59 14.81 -10.68 27.57
N ASP A 60 15.78 -9.77 27.56
CA ASP A 60 15.80 -8.61 28.48
C ASP A 60 14.51 -7.76 28.48
N LYS A 61 13.76 -7.73 27.37
CA LYS A 61 12.40 -7.15 27.26
C LYS A 61 11.54 -7.96 26.28
N PRO A 62 10.20 -8.06 26.49
CA PRO A 62 9.30 -8.66 25.52
C PRO A 62 9.41 -7.95 24.17
N CYS A 63 9.86 -8.67 23.14
CA CYS A 63 9.93 -8.18 21.78
C CYS A 63 8.63 -8.54 21.05
N THR A 64 7.67 -7.62 21.03
CA THR A 64 6.42 -7.81 20.29
C THR A 64 6.62 -7.41 18.84
N ARG A 65 6.49 -8.36 17.92
CA ARG A 65 6.47 -8.08 16.47
C ARG A 65 5.03 -8.08 15.98
N ARG A 66 4.74 -7.21 15.02
CA ARG A 66 3.48 -7.17 14.28
C ARG A 66 3.82 -7.37 12.81
N THR A 67 3.38 -8.48 12.26
CA THR A 67 3.50 -8.74 10.82
C THR A 67 2.17 -8.44 10.18
N GLY A 68 2.18 -7.65 9.11
CA GLY A 68 1.01 -7.36 8.29
C GLY A 68 1.43 -7.29 6.83
N ASN A 69 0.44 -7.19 5.95
CA ASN A 69 0.66 -7.14 4.51
C ASN A 69 0.28 -5.76 3.98
N ILE A 70 1.18 -5.17 3.20
CA ILE A 70 0.92 -3.99 2.40
C ILE A 70 0.73 -4.49 0.96
N MET A 71 -0.46 -4.28 0.41
CA MET A 71 -0.80 -4.73 -0.93
C MET A 71 -1.08 -3.50 -1.80
N ILE A 72 -0.28 -3.34 -2.84
CA ILE A 72 -0.51 -2.35 -3.89
C ILE A 72 -1.01 -3.10 -5.11
N GLN A 73 -2.29 -2.92 -5.42
CA GLN A 73 -2.93 -3.60 -6.54
C GLN A 73 -3.00 -2.65 -7.72
N CYS A 74 -2.26 -2.97 -8.78
CA CYS A 74 -2.25 -2.23 -10.03
C CYS A 74 -3.33 -2.79 -10.98
N PHE A 75 -4.12 -1.91 -11.57
CA PHE A 75 -5.21 -2.25 -12.48
C PHE A 75 -5.03 -1.54 -13.82
N ALA A 76 -5.55 -2.15 -14.88
CA ALA A 76 -5.71 -1.53 -16.19
C ALA A 76 -7.10 -1.86 -16.75
N ARG A 77 -7.47 -1.17 -17.83
CA ARG A 77 -8.72 -1.45 -18.53
C ARG A 77 -8.67 -2.83 -19.23
N PRO A 78 -9.81 -3.53 -19.38
CA PRO A 78 -9.85 -4.74 -20.17
C PRO A 78 -9.29 -4.51 -21.58
N ASN A 79 -8.57 -5.50 -22.11
CA ASN A 79 -7.97 -5.48 -23.45
C ASN A 79 -6.86 -4.42 -23.67
N SER A 80 -6.29 -3.82 -22.62
CA SER A 80 -5.15 -2.88 -22.76
C SER A 80 -3.77 -3.56 -22.77
N GLY A 81 -3.72 -4.89 -22.59
CA GLY A 81 -2.48 -5.61 -22.32
C GLY A 81 -1.91 -5.34 -20.92
N ILE A 82 -0.74 -5.91 -20.63
CA ILE A 82 -0.13 -5.93 -19.28
C ILE A 82 1.11 -5.05 -19.11
N ILE A 83 1.68 -4.54 -20.20
CA ILE A 83 2.99 -3.84 -20.20
C ILE A 83 3.01 -2.66 -19.23
N GLU A 84 1.98 -1.82 -19.24
CA GLU A 84 1.91 -0.63 -18.38
C GLU A 84 1.71 -0.99 -16.91
N ILE A 85 1.05 -2.12 -16.62
CA ILE A 85 0.96 -2.66 -15.24
C ILE A 85 2.32 -3.13 -14.77
N THR A 86 3.07 -3.84 -15.62
CA THR A 86 4.42 -4.31 -15.30
C THR A 86 5.36 -3.15 -15.02
N LYS A 87 5.41 -2.14 -15.90
CA LYS A 87 6.23 -0.93 -15.68
C LYS A 87 5.89 -0.22 -14.37
N LEU A 88 4.59 -0.09 -14.07
CA LEU A 88 4.14 0.51 -12.83
C LEU A 88 4.55 -0.32 -11.60
N SER A 89 4.52 -1.64 -11.73
CA SER A 89 4.93 -2.56 -10.66
C SER A 89 6.45 -2.49 -10.42
N ASP A 90 7.25 -2.36 -11.48
CA ASP A 90 8.70 -2.17 -11.37
C ASP A 90 9.06 -0.83 -10.71
N ALA A 91 8.29 0.23 -10.97
CA ALA A 91 8.47 1.53 -10.33
C ALA A 91 8.13 1.52 -8.82
N LEU A 92 7.34 0.54 -8.37
CA LEU A 92 6.89 0.39 -6.98
C LEU A 92 7.80 -0.50 -6.12
N LEU A 93 8.77 -1.21 -6.73
CA LEU A 93 9.84 -1.94 -6.04
C LEU A 93 10.81 -0.97 -5.35
#